data_AF-A0AB33I1Q1-F1
#
_entry.id   AF-A0AB33I1Q1-F1
#
_cell.length_a   1.000
_cell.length_b   1.000
_cell.length_c   1.000
_cell.angle_alpha   90.00
_cell.angle_beta   90.00
_cell.angle_gamma   90.00
#
_symmetry.space_group_name_H-M   'P 1'
#
loop_
_entity.id
_entity.type
_entity.pdbx_description
1 polymer ?
#
loop_
_entity_poly.entity_id
_entity_poly.type
_entity_poly.pdbx_seq_one_letter_code
_entity_poly.pdbx_strand_id
1 'polypeptide(L)'
;MYHDVTETFYWVALPLTTVNGVSQFQPEWICWEPGVTWVRQPPEEAITDMTYFPFFRYAMTFEEFVPAFSSWFAGNRCGVAVLTGVRADESLNRFMGLVSQRKLRYADDKPWTTASPEGFYYTMYPLYDWKARDIWIYNARACAIYNPLYDLMYRADVPLRNMRVCEPFGPEQRKGLWLYHVLEPETWARMCERVSGAASGALYANESGAYFALRKRISKPAHHTWRSYAMFLLDVMPERTAEHYRNKIAVYLRWYQTRGFPDDIPDEQENDLGSRDIPSWRRICKTLIKNDFWCRTLSFSPNKPRHYERYLQRMKERRKEWGIL
;
A
#
# COMPACT_ATOMS: atom_id res chain seq x y z
N MET A 1 16.00 24.97 3.76
CA MET A 1 14.99 24.75 4.83
C MET A 1 15.62 23.80 5.85
N TYR A 2 15.46 24.01 7.16
CA TYR A 2 16.02 23.15 8.24
C TYR A 2 17.55 23.12 8.43
N HIS A 3 18.28 24.15 7.98
CA HIS A 3 19.75 24.17 8.13
C HIS A 3 20.22 24.22 9.59
N ASP A 4 19.35 24.62 10.50
CA ASP A 4 19.56 24.67 11.94
C ASP A 4 19.52 23.29 12.61
N VAL A 5 18.86 22.31 11.99
CA VAL A 5 18.65 20.97 12.57
C VAL A 5 19.01 19.81 11.62
N THR A 6 19.41 20.11 10.38
CA THR A 6 19.84 19.11 9.38
C THR A 6 21.13 19.55 8.69
N GLU A 7 22.13 18.65 8.66
CA GLU A 7 23.35 18.85 7.88
C GLU A 7 23.06 18.69 6.38
N THR A 8 22.20 17.75 6.02
CA THR A 8 21.83 17.46 4.64
C THR A 8 20.35 17.15 4.55
N PHE A 9 19.67 17.81 3.61
CA PHE A 9 18.25 17.60 3.34
C PHE A 9 18.06 16.99 1.95
N TYR A 10 17.44 15.80 1.89
CA TYR A 10 17.17 15.10 0.63
C TYR A 10 15.71 15.28 0.24
N TRP A 11 15.44 16.15 -0.74
CA TRP A 11 14.13 16.20 -1.39
C TRP A 11 14.14 15.25 -2.60
N VAL A 12 13.51 14.09 -2.49
CA VAL A 12 13.54 13.07 -3.57
C VAL A 12 12.25 13.14 -4.39
N ALA A 13 12.39 13.34 -5.70
CA ALA A 13 11.30 13.33 -6.66
C ALA A 13 11.61 12.44 -7.87
N LEU A 14 11.75 11.15 -7.61
CA LEU A 14 12.13 10.13 -8.59
C LEU A 14 10.93 9.25 -8.99
N PRO A 15 10.97 8.61 -10.18
CA PRO A 15 9.87 7.77 -10.63
C PRO A 15 9.74 6.48 -9.82
N LEU A 16 8.74 6.47 -8.93
CA LEU A 16 8.44 5.35 -8.04
C LEU A 16 7.07 4.75 -8.38
N THR A 17 7.01 3.42 -8.39
CA THR A 17 5.77 2.67 -8.61
C THR A 17 4.96 2.61 -7.33
N THR A 18 3.66 2.89 -7.43
CA THR A 18 2.70 2.63 -6.36
C THR A 18 1.43 1.96 -6.91
N VAL A 19 0.69 1.33 -6.00
CA VAL A 19 -0.56 0.65 -6.32
C VAL A 19 -1.63 1.67 -6.68
N ASN A 20 -2.33 1.43 -7.78
CA ASN A 20 -3.57 2.10 -8.11
C ASN A 20 -4.74 1.16 -7.78
N GLY A 21 -5.28 1.31 -6.57
CA GLY A 21 -6.43 0.55 -6.10
C GLY A 21 -7.76 0.96 -6.72
N VAL A 22 -7.80 1.95 -7.61
CA VAL A 22 -9.04 2.44 -8.25
C VAL A 22 -9.20 2.01 -9.71
N SER A 23 -8.25 1.25 -10.26
CA SER A 23 -8.36 0.71 -11.63
C SER A 23 -7.85 -0.71 -11.75
N GLN A 24 -8.56 -1.52 -12.54
CA GLN A 24 -8.11 -2.84 -12.98
C GLN A 24 -7.35 -2.78 -14.31
N PHE A 25 -7.46 -1.66 -15.04
CA PHE A 25 -6.74 -1.42 -16.31
C PHE A 25 -5.32 -0.89 -16.07
N GLN A 26 -5.18 -0.06 -15.05
CA GLN A 26 -3.90 0.47 -14.59
C GLN A 26 -3.80 0.18 -13.09
N PRO A 27 -3.48 -1.05 -12.66
CA PRO A 27 -3.43 -1.44 -11.25
C PRO A 27 -2.23 -0.86 -10.49
N GLU A 28 -1.28 -0.28 -11.21
CA GLU A 28 -0.11 0.42 -10.68
C GLU A 28 0.15 1.66 -11.54
N TRP A 29 0.75 2.69 -10.95
CA TRP A 29 1.17 3.89 -11.66
C TRP A 29 2.51 4.41 -11.11
N ILE A 30 3.17 5.26 -11.89
CA ILE A 30 4.49 5.80 -11.58
C ILE A 30 4.37 7.32 -11.43
N CYS A 31 4.71 7.84 -10.24
CA CYS A 31 4.84 9.28 -10.04
C CYS A 31 6.03 9.82 -10.85
N TRP A 32 5.97 11.04 -11.37
CA TRP A 32 7.06 11.65 -12.16
C TRP A 32 7.63 10.77 -13.30
N GLU A 33 6.77 9.95 -13.93
CA GLU A 33 7.15 9.11 -15.08
C GLU A 33 7.58 9.96 -16.29
N PRO A 34 8.73 9.68 -16.94
CA PRO A 34 9.15 10.40 -18.14
C PRO A 34 8.15 10.25 -19.29
N GLY A 35 7.93 11.32 -20.05
CA GLY A 35 7.11 11.29 -21.27
C GLY A 35 5.59 11.34 -21.05
N VAL A 36 5.12 11.57 -19.81
CA VAL A 36 3.70 11.75 -19.49
C VAL A 36 3.48 13.02 -18.69
N THR A 37 2.25 13.56 -18.74
CA THR A 37 1.86 14.71 -17.93
C THR A 37 1.85 14.36 -16.44
N TRP A 38 2.53 15.15 -15.61
CA TRP A 38 2.58 14.93 -14.17
C TRP A 38 1.42 15.62 -13.46
N VAL A 39 0.95 15.02 -12.36
CA VAL A 39 -0.08 15.59 -11.48
C VAL A 39 0.45 16.81 -10.71
N ARG A 40 1.76 16.85 -10.46
CA ARG A 40 2.46 17.94 -9.78
C ARG A 40 3.91 18.00 -10.22
N GLN A 41 4.44 19.21 -10.39
CA GLN A 41 5.87 19.43 -10.67
C GLN A 41 6.71 19.24 -9.39
N PRO A 42 7.89 18.60 -9.50
CA PRO A 42 8.84 18.56 -8.40
C PRO A 42 9.33 19.99 -8.07
N PRO A 43 9.65 20.31 -6.80
CA PRO A 43 10.37 21.53 -6.47
C PRO A 43 11.71 21.62 -7.20
N GLU A 44 12.22 22.84 -7.37
CA GLU A 44 13.45 23.10 -8.13
C GLU A 44 14.67 22.40 -7.52
N GLU A 45 14.77 22.39 -6.19
CA GLU A 45 15.85 21.75 -5.43
C GLU A 45 15.69 20.23 -5.27
N ALA A 46 14.65 19.64 -5.87
CA ALA A 46 14.41 18.20 -5.75
C ALA A 46 15.38 17.38 -6.61
N ILE A 47 15.82 16.26 -6.05
CA ILE A 47 16.56 15.23 -6.76
C ILE A 47 15.60 14.54 -7.73
N THR A 48 15.73 14.91 -9.00
CA THR A 48 14.99 14.36 -10.14
C THR A 48 15.88 13.50 -11.06
N ASP A 49 17.20 13.62 -10.93
CA ASP A 49 18.16 12.81 -11.65
C ASP A 49 18.16 11.36 -11.13
N MET A 50 17.72 10.44 -11.98
CA MET A 50 17.67 9.00 -11.69
C MET A 50 19.03 8.36 -11.43
N THR A 51 20.14 9.03 -11.76
CA THR A 51 21.51 8.53 -11.53
C THR A 51 22.09 8.97 -10.19
N TYR A 52 21.42 9.89 -9.47
CA TYR A 52 21.91 10.46 -8.21
C TYR A 52 22.19 9.40 -7.15
N PHE A 53 21.28 8.44 -6.98
CA PHE A 53 21.45 7.34 -6.06
C PHE A 53 21.92 6.09 -6.83
N PRO A 54 23.09 5.51 -6.50
CA PRO A 54 23.62 4.35 -7.23
C PRO A 54 22.76 3.08 -7.07
N PHE A 55 21.92 3.03 -6.03
CA PHE A 55 20.99 1.93 -5.81
C PHE A 55 19.64 2.11 -6.52
N PHE A 56 19.33 3.32 -7.01
CA PHE A 56 18.03 3.60 -7.60
C PHE A 56 17.85 2.83 -8.90
N ARG A 57 16.61 2.37 -9.11
CA ARG A 57 16.20 1.71 -10.34
C ARG A 57 14.86 2.30 -10.75
N TYR A 58 14.74 2.61 -12.04
CA TYR A 58 13.49 3.08 -12.62
C TYR A 58 12.30 2.22 -12.17
N ALA A 59 11.24 2.89 -11.70
CA ALA A 59 9.99 2.27 -11.28
C ALA A 59 10.11 1.27 -10.11
N MET A 60 11.11 1.43 -9.23
CA MET A 60 11.12 0.71 -7.94
C MET A 60 9.98 1.21 -7.03
N THR A 61 9.54 0.38 -6.08
CA THR A 61 8.48 0.82 -5.15
C THR A 61 9.07 1.66 -4.02
N PHE A 62 8.21 2.43 -3.33
CA PHE A 62 8.62 3.16 -2.13
C PHE A 62 9.16 2.21 -1.03
N GLU A 63 8.55 1.03 -0.88
CA GLU A 63 8.98 -0.01 0.06
C GLU A 63 10.33 -0.64 -0.31
N GLU A 64 10.74 -0.60 -1.58
CA GLU A 64 12.11 -0.95 -1.99
C GLU A 64 13.07 0.23 -1.76
N PHE A 65 12.61 1.46 -2.00
CA PHE A 65 13.43 2.67 -1.94
C PHE A 65 13.89 2.98 -0.51
N VAL A 66 12.99 2.98 0.46
CA VAL A 66 13.30 3.38 1.85
C VAL A 66 14.40 2.51 2.49
N PRO A 67 14.35 1.16 2.42
CA PRO A 67 15.43 0.33 2.92
C PRO A 67 16.74 0.54 2.14
N ALA A 68 16.68 0.67 0.82
CA ALA A 68 17.87 0.89 -0.01
C ALA A 68 18.54 2.24 0.30
N PHE A 69 17.75 3.30 0.49
CA PHE A 69 18.22 4.60 0.94
C PHE A 69 18.86 4.52 2.32
N SER A 70 18.23 3.81 3.26
CA SER A 70 18.75 3.63 4.62
C SER A 70 20.10 2.89 4.61
N SER A 71 20.22 1.82 3.83
CA SER A 71 21.48 1.09 3.68
C SER A 71 22.56 1.91 2.99
N TRP A 72 22.21 2.65 1.92
CA TRP A 72 23.13 3.54 1.24
C TRP A 72 23.63 4.67 2.14
N PHE A 73 22.73 5.28 2.90
CA PHE A 73 23.07 6.36 3.84
C PHE A 73 23.91 5.85 5.01
N ALA A 74 23.64 4.64 5.50
CA ALA A 74 24.48 3.98 6.49
C ALA A 74 25.88 3.70 5.95
N GLY A 75 25.98 3.23 4.69
CA GLY A 75 27.26 2.87 4.07
C GLY A 75 28.00 1.85 4.95
N ASN A 76 29.25 2.15 5.30
CA ASN A 76 30.06 1.34 6.21
C ASN A 76 30.02 1.84 7.66
N ARG A 77 29.17 2.83 7.98
CA ARG A 77 29.06 3.38 9.34
C ARG A 77 28.23 2.43 10.18
N CYS A 78 28.76 2.02 11.33
CA CYS A 78 27.98 1.33 12.35
C CYS A 78 27.23 2.37 13.20
N GLY A 79 25.96 2.10 13.51
CA GLY A 79 25.19 2.90 14.47
C GLY A 79 24.35 4.02 13.86
N VAL A 80 23.96 3.92 12.59
CA VAL A 80 23.01 4.88 11.99
C VAL A 80 21.60 4.64 12.54
N ALA A 81 20.96 5.72 12.98
CA ALA A 81 19.58 5.73 13.46
C ALA A 81 18.66 6.37 12.42
N VAL A 82 17.65 5.63 11.96
CA VAL A 82 16.61 6.13 11.05
C VAL A 82 15.35 6.39 11.87
N LEU A 83 15.07 7.66 12.14
CA LEU A 83 13.88 8.06 12.90
C LEU A 83 12.66 8.13 11.97
N THR A 84 11.55 7.51 12.39
CA THR A 84 10.28 7.64 11.67
C THR A 84 9.15 7.99 12.62
N GLY A 85 8.19 8.79 12.15
CA GLY A 85 7.03 9.25 12.92
C GLY A 85 5.92 8.22 13.09
N VAL A 86 6.24 6.92 13.04
CA VAL A 86 5.25 5.84 13.21
C VAL A 86 4.78 5.79 14.66
N ARG A 87 3.45 5.70 14.84
CA ARG A 87 2.82 5.60 16.16
C ARG A 87 1.96 4.35 16.26
N ALA A 88 1.92 3.74 17.44
CA ALA A 88 1.12 2.56 17.71
C ALA A 88 -0.39 2.83 17.56
N ASP A 89 -0.82 4.04 17.90
CA ASP A 89 -2.21 4.52 17.77
C ASP A 89 -2.74 4.46 16.32
N GLU A 90 -1.84 4.41 15.32
CA GLU A 90 -2.24 4.43 13.91
C GLU A 90 -2.83 3.11 13.41
N SER A 91 -2.42 1.97 13.97
CA SER A 91 -3.03 0.67 13.68
C SER A 91 -2.52 -0.44 14.60
N LEU A 92 -3.33 -1.49 14.76
CA LEU A 92 -2.91 -2.71 15.46
C LEU A 92 -1.63 -3.33 14.86
N ASN A 93 -1.44 -3.29 13.53
CA ASN A 93 -0.23 -3.81 12.90
C ASN A 93 1.03 -3.05 13.32
N ARG A 94 0.94 -1.72 13.45
CA ARG A 94 2.05 -0.88 13.93
C ARG A 94 2.36 -1.21 15.40
N PHE A 95 1.34 -1.34 16.23
CA PHE A 95 1.50 -1.79 17.62
C PHE A 95 2.16 -3.17 17.71
N MET A 96 1.68 -4.16 16.94
CA MET A 96 2.25 -5.52 16.91
C MET A 96 3.71 -5.53 16.46
N GLY A 97 4.08 -4.70 15.47
CA GLY A 97 5.47 -4.53 15.05
C GLY A 97 6.36 -3.91 16.14
N LEU A 98 5.83 -2.98 16.93
CA LEU A 98 6.52 -2.38 18.05
C LEU A 98 6.76 -3.37 19.20
N VAL A 99 5.74 -4.13 19.60
CA VAL A 99 5.83 -5.05 20.75
C VAL A 99 6.44 -6.42 20.42
N SER A 100 6.72 -6.70 19.15
CA SER A 100 7.32 -7.96 18.72
C SER A 100 8.62 -8.25 19.48
N GLN A 101 8.71 -9.42 20.08
CA GLN A 101 9.92 -9.94 20.73
C GLN A 101 10.85 -10.65 19.75
N ARG A 102 10.41 -10.86 18.51
CA ARG A 102 11.20 -11.55 17.46
C ARG A 102 12.18 -10.62 16.73
N LYS A 103 12.05 -9.31 16.90
CA LYS A 103 12.90 -8.34 16.23
C LYS A 103 14.18 -8.11 17.02
N LEU A 104 15.28 -7.93 16.32
CA LEU A 104 16.51 -7.45 16.92
C LEU A 104 16.34 -5.96 17.26
N ARG A 105 16.64 -5.60 18.50
CA ARG A 105 16.54 -4.24 19.04
C ARG A 105 17.94 -3.67 19.24
N TYR A 106 18.03 -2.35 19.37
CA TYR A 106 19.28 -1.71 19.78
C TYR A 106 19.65 -2.08 21.22
N ALA A 107 18.66 -2.12 22.11
CA ALA A 107 18.81 -2.54 23.50
C ALA A 107 17.48 -3.13 24.02
N ASP A 108 17.55 -3.96 25.07
CA ASP A 108 16.39 -4.63 25.65
C ASP A 108 15.34 -3.65 26.18
N ASP A 109 15.79 -2.54 26.76
CA ASP A 109 14.97 -1.46 27.32
C ASP A 109 14.42 -0.50 26.24
N LYS A 110 14.69 -0.76 24.95
CA LYS A 110 14.29 0.10 23.81
C LYS A 110 13.45 -0.68 22.79
N PRO A 111 12.22 -1.08 23.15
CA PRO A 111 11.34 -1.87 22.28
C PRO A 111 10.89 -1.13 21.02
N TRP A 112 11.01 0.20 20.99
CA TRP A 112 10.68 1.06 19.85
C TRP A 112 11.82 1.16 18.82
N THR A 113 12.79 0.25 18.86
CA THR A 113 13.88 0.13 17.89
C THR A 113 13.80 -1.17 17.11
N THR A 114 14.34 -1.20 15.90
CA THR A 114 14.39 -2.39 15.04
C THR A 114 15.65 -2.33 14.19
N ALA A 115 16.53 -3.32 14.34
CA ALA A 115 17.72 -3.42 13.51
C ALA A 115 17.35 -3.78 12.05
N SER A 116 18.11 -3.25 11.11
CA SER A 116 18.09 -3.71 9.72
C SER A 116 18.48 -5.19 9.64
N PRO A 117 18.03 -5.95 8.62
CA PRO A 117 18.44 -7.35 8.42
C PRO A 117 19.97 -7.54 8.40
N GLU A 118 20.70 -6.55 7.88
CA GLU A 118 22.16 -6.55 7.79
C GLU A 118 22.85 -6.06 9.08
N GLY A 119 22.09 -5.56 10.07
CA GLY A 119 22.60 -5.07 11.35
C GLY A 119 23.32 -3.71 11.35
N PHE A 120 23.36 -2.99 10.21
CA PHE A 120 24.13 -1.75 10.07
C PHE A 120 23.41 -0.48 10.55
N TYR A 121 22.08 -0.46 10.49
CA TYR A 121 21.28 0.66 10.99
C TYR A 121 20.08 0.20 11.81
N TYR A 122 19.51 1.12 12.58
CA TYR A 122 18.33 0.90 13.40
C TYR A 122 17.22 1.85 13.00
N THR A 123 16.05 1.32 12.66
CA THR A 123 14.84 2.11 12.55
C THR A 123 14.26 2.33 13.94
N MET A 124 13.96 3.58 14.27
CA MET A 124 13.53 4.01 15.60
C MET A 124 12.23 4.81 15.51
N TYR A 125 11.36 4.60 16.50
CA TYR A 125 10.02 5.16 16.53
C TYR A 125 9.81 6.02 17.80
N PRO A 126 10.43 7.21 17.91
CA PRO A 126 10.42 7.98 19.16
C PRO A 126 9.04 8.45 19.60
N LEU A 127 8.07 8.53 18.68
CA LEU A 127 6.70 8.96 18.95
C LEU A 127 5.74 7.77 19.12
N TYR A 128 6.26 6.56 19.35
CA TYR A 128 5.47 5.33 19.25
C TYR A 128 4.20 5.30 20.12
N ASP A 129 4.21 5.96 21.28
CA ASP A 129 3.11 6.03 22.25
C ASP A 129 2.26 7.30 22.13
N TRP A 130 2.64 8.23 21.26
CA TRP A 130 1.86 9.46 21.01
C TRP A 130 0.57 9.13 20.26
N LYS A 131 -0.50 9.82 20.64
CA LYS A 131 -1.79 9.80 19.96
C LYS A 131 -1.90 10.94 18.95
N ALA A 132 -2.93 10.91 18.10
CA ALA A 132 -3.26 12.01 17.19
C ALA A 132 -3.32 13.37 17.90
N ARG A 133 -3.99 13.44 19.05
CA ARG A 133 -4.13 14.67 19.84
C ARG A 133 -2.79 15.22 20.34
N ASP A 134 -1.84 14.35 20.69
CA ASP A 134 -0.59 14.77 21.33
C ASP A 134 0.29 15.52 20.31
N ILE A 135 0.24 15.11 19.03
CA ILE A 135 0.85 15.83 17.91
C ILE A 135 0.26 17.24 17.77
N TRP A 136 -1.06 17.38 17.82
CA TRP A 136 -1.72 18.68 17.67
C TRP A 136 -1.46 19.61 18.85
N ILE A 137 -1.46 19.07 20.09
CA ILE A 137 -1.09 19.83 21.29
C ILE A 137 0.35 20.31 21.20
N TYR A 138 1.27 19.46 20.75
CA TYR A 138 2.66 19.85 20.54
C TYR A 138 2.80 20.97 19.53
N ASN A 139 2.17 20.84 18.35
CA ASN A 139 2.21 21.89 17.32
C ASN A 139 1.69 23.23 17.83
N ALA A 140 0.56 23.22 18.55
CA ALA A 140 -0.03 24.44 19.12
C ALA A 140 0.83 25.08 20.22
N ARG A 141 1.46 24.29 21.09
CA ARG A 141 2.30 24.80 22.19
C ARG A 141 3.68 25.26 21.74
N ALA A 142 4.28 24.53 20.80
CA ALA A 142 5.61 24.81 20.29
C ALA A 142 5.62 25.83 19.14
N CYS A 143 4.43 26.23 18.65
CA CYS A 143 4.28 26.99 17.42
C CYS A 143 5.06 26.36 16.25
N ALA A 144 5.03 25.02 16.18
CA ALA A 144 5.80 24.27 15.19
C ALA A 144 5.23 24.49 13.79
N ILE A 145 6.10 24.51 12.79
CA ILE A 145 5.68 24.60 11.39
C ILE A 145 4.99 23.29 10.98
N TYR A 146 3.90 23.40 10.22
CA TYR A 146 3.15 22.25 9.72
C TYR A 146 2.63 22.53 8.31
N ASN A 147 2.12 21.49 7.65
CA ASN A 147 1.60 21.60 6.29
C ASN A 147 0.25 22.35 6.28
N PRO A 148 0.10 23.48 5.56
CA PRO A 148 -1.15 24.24 5.50
C PRO A 148 -2.35 23.45 4.97
N LEU A 149 -2.11 22.32 4.29
CA LEU A 149 -3.18 21.39 3.89
C LEU A 149 -4.04 20.94 5.08
N TYR A 150 -3.47 20.85 6.28
CA TYR A 150 -4.26 20.50 7.47
C TYR A 150 -5.29 21.57 7.85
N ASP A 151 -5.02 22.85 7.59
CA ASP A 151 -6.00 23.93 7.79
C ASP A 151 -7.14 23.84 6.77
N LEU A 152 -6.82 23.41 5.55
CA LEU A 152 -7.82 23.13 4.52
C LEU A 152 -8.69 21.93 4.89
N MET A 153 -8.09 20.85 5.40
CA MET A 153 -8.82 19.70 5.94
C MET A 153 -9.72 20.09 7.12
N TYR A 154 -9.23 20.94 8.02
CA TYR A 154 -10.00 21.44 9.16
C TYR A 154 -11.21 22.26 8.69
N ARG A 155 -11.01 23.19 7.75
CA ARG A 155 -12.09 23.99 7.15
C ARG A 155 -13.11 23.15 6.36
N ALA A 156 -12.72 21.97 5.90
CA ALA A 156 -13.60 20.98 5.26
C ALA A 156 -14.22 19.98 6.25
N ASP A 157 -14.20 20.27 7.56
CA ASP A 157 -14.77 19.45 8.63
C ASP A 157 -14.22 18.02 8.71
N VAL A 158 -12.99 17.79 8.24
CA VAL A 158 -12.33 16.49 8.37
C VAL A 158 -11.99 16.26 9.85
N PRO A 159 -12.45 15.19 10.51
CA PRO A 159 -12.09 14.92 11.90
C PRO A 159 -10.57 14.75 12.06
N LEU A 160 -9.97 15.27 13.13
CA LEU A 160 -8.51 15.22 13.37
C LEU A 160 -7.89 13.82 13.17
N ARG A 161 -8.59 12.76 13.59
CA ARG A 161 -8.13 11.36 13.42
C ARG A 161 -8.04 10.90 11.96
N ASN A 162 -8.77 11.56 11.06
CA ASN A 162 -8.86 11.26 9.64
C ASN A 162 -7.99 12.21 8.79
N MET A 163 -7.41 13.26 9.39
CA MET A 163 -6.48 14.16 8.71
C MET A 163 -5.14 13.47 8.48
N ARG A 164 -5.04 12.67 7.42
CA ARG A 164 -3.83 11.95 7.03
C ARG A 164 -3.50 12.25 5.58
N VAL A 165 -2.26 12.63 5.33
CA VAL A 165 -1.73 12.82 3.98
C VAL A 165 -0.98 11.56 3.56
N CYS A 166 -1.32 11.02 2.40
CA CYS A 166 -0.68 9.86 1.80
C CYS A 166 -0.95 9.89 0.29
N GLU A 167 -0.30 9.01 -0.47
CA GLU A 167 -0.61 8.85 -1.89
C GLU A 167 -2.10 8.47 -2.06
N PRO A 168 -2.81 9.02 -3.07
CA PRO A 168 -4.26 9.04 -3.04
C PRO A 168 -4.95 7.80 -3.61
N PHE A 169 -4.23 6.92 -4.32
CA PHE A 169 -4.83 5.85 -5.12
C PHE A 169 -4.73 4.47 -4.45
N GLY A 170 -3.97 4.36 -3.36
CA GLY A 170 -3.85 3.14 -2.58
C GLY A 170 -5.18 2.59 -2.05
N PRO A 171 -5.26 1.27 -1.78
CA PRO A 171 -6.49 0.62 -1.33
C PRO A 171 -7.09 1.22 -0.04
N GLU A 172 -6.25 1.74 0.86
CA GLU A 172 -6.70 2.38 2.10
C GLU A 172 -7.04 3.87 1.90
N GLN A 173 -6.31 4.56 1.03
CA GLN A 173 -6.30 6.02 0.86
C GLN A 173 -7.37 6.51 -0.10
N ARG A 174 -7.79 5.69 -1.08
CA ARG A 174 -8.79 6.05 -2.09
C ARG A 174 -10.09 6.64 -1.54
N LYS A 175 -10.44 6.33 -0.28
CA LYS A 175 -11.61 6.89 0.43
C LYS A 175 -11.55 8.40 0.59
N GLY A 176 -10.35 8.99 0.58
CA GLY A 176 -10.12 10.43 0.66
C GLY A 176 -10.11 11.13 -0.69
N LEU A 177 -10.29 10.43 -1.82
CA LEU A 177 -10.22 11.04 -3.15
C LEU A 177 -11.22 12.19 -3.35
N TRP A 178 -12.42 12.09 -2.76
CA TRP A 178 -13.42 13.16 -2.81
C TRP A 178 -12.88 14.51 -2.30
N LEU A 179 -11.94 14.48 -1.35
CA LEU A 179 -11.41 15.68 -0.71
C LEU A 179 -10.54 16.50 -1.67
N TYR A 180 -9.93 15.87 -2.69
CA TYR A 180 -9.14 16.58 -3.69
C TYR A 180 -9.99 17.55 -4.52
N HIS A 181 -11.25 17.22 -4.79
CA HIS A 181 -12.18 18.14 -5.46
C HIS A 181 -12.39 19.44 -4.66
N VAL A 182 -12.38 19.33 -3.33
CA VAL A 182 -12.68 20.44 -2.43
C VAL A 182 -11.42 21.26 -2.15
N LEU A 183 -10.29 20.60 -1.93
CA LEU A 183 -9.07 21.26 -1.47
C LEU A 183 -8.13 21.68 -2.61
N GLU A 184 -8.07 20.91 -3.70
CA GLU A 184 -7.12 21.12 -4.81
C GLU A 184 -7.75 20.78 -6.18
N PRO A 185 -8.74 21.56 -6.66
CA PRO A 185 -9.51 21.22 -7.87
C PRO A 185 -8.66 21.11 -9.14
N GLU A 186 -7.60 21.91 -9.27
CA GLU A 186 -6.68 21.86 -10.41
C GLU A 186 -5.81 20.59 -10.39
N THR A 187 -5.30 20.23 -9.20
CA THR A 187 -4.57 18.97 -9.01
C THR A 187 -5.49 17.78 -9.29
N TRP A 188 -6.74 17.87 -8.85
CA TRP A 188 -7.76 16.86 -9.14
C TRP A 188 -8.01 16.67 -10.64
N ALA A 189 -8.13 17.76 -11.41
CA ALA A 189 -8.29 17.67 -12.86
C ALA A 189 -7.12 16.90 -13.51
N ARG A 190 -5.88 17.23 -13.14
CA ARG A 190 -4.69 16.51 -13.61
C ARG A 190 -4.67 15.05 -13.15
N MET A 191 -5.16 14.73 -11.96
CA MET A 191 -5.30 13.34 -11.49
C MET A 191 -6.26 12.54 -12.37
N CYS A 192 -7.40 13.12 -12.75
CA CYS A 192 -8.38 12.49 -13.62
C CYS A 192 -7.85 12.23 -15.04
N GLU A 193 -7.04 13.15 -15.57
CA GLU A 193 -6.39 12.97 -16.87
C GLU A 193 -5.30 11.90 -16.83
N ARG A 194 -4.52 11.85 -15.74
CA ARG A 194 -3.31 11.01 -15.65
C ARG A 194 -3.57 9.58 -15.17
N VAL A 195 -4.52 9.40 -14.26
CA VAL A 195 -4.69 8.14 -13.51
C VAL A 195 -6.04 7.51 -13.81
N SER A 196 -5.99 6.34 -14.45
CA SER A 196 -7.19 5.56 -14.77
C SER A 196 -7.95 5.25 -13.49
N GLY A 197 -9.26 5.43 -13.53
CA GLY A 197 -10.16 5.14 -12.41
C GLY A 197 -10.18 6.19 -11.31
N ALA A 198 -9.42 7.29 -11.40
CA ALA A 198 -9.44 8.35 -10.37
C ALA A 198 -10.86 8.86 -10.11
N ALA A 199 -11.59 9.27 -11.15
CA ALA A 199 -12.97 9.77 -11.03
C ALA A 199 -13.94 8.73 -10.44
N SER A 200 -13.93 7.50 -10.95
CA SER A 200 -14.75 6.41 -10.39
C SER A 200 -14.36 6.09 -8.94
N GLY A 201 -13.08 6.19 -8.61
CA GLY A 201 -12.56 6.07 -7.26
C GLY A 201 -13.16 7.12 -6.33
N ALA A 202 -13.17 8.40 -6.72
CA ALA A 202 -13.76 9.46 -5.91
C ALA A 202 -15.27 9.25 -5.65
N LEU A 203 -16.01 8.74 -6.64
CA LEU A 203 -17.44 8.45 -6.50
C LEU A 203 -17.70 7.24 -5.61
N TYR A 204 -17.02 6.12 -5.87
CA TYR A 204 -17.39 4.82 -5.31
C TYR A 204 -16.49 4.34 -4.16
N ALA A 205 -15.35 4.99 -3.86
CA ALA A 205 -14.40 4.50 -2.84
C ALA A 205 -14.97 4.37 -1.43
N ASN A 206 -16.08 5.06 -1.15
CA ASN A 206 -16.81 4.97 0.12
C ASN A 206 -18.06 4.06 0.05
N GLU A 207 -18.38 3.52 -1.13
CA GLU A 207 -19.41 2.51 -1.31
C GLU A 207 -18.90 1.10 -0.98
N SER A 208 -19.83 0.18 -0.79
CA SER A 208 -19.54 -1.21 -0.44
C SER A 208 -20.58 -2.13 -1.05
N GLY A 209 -20.19 -3.38 -1.31
CA GLY A 209 -21.05 -4.34 -1.99
C GLY A 209 -20.48 -4.59 -3.38
N ALA A 210 -21.08 -3.96 -4.38
CA ALA A 210 -20.63 -4.04 -5.77
C ALA A 210 -19.28 -3.37 -6.03
N TYR A 211 -18.95 -2.32 -5.26
CA TYR A 211 -17.69 -1.59 -5.38
C TYR A 211 -16.80 -1.82 -4.17
N PHE A 212 -15.52 -2.08 -4.43
CA PHE A 212 -14.41 -2.02 -3.46
C PHE A 212 -14.49 -2.89 -2.18
N ALA A 213 -15.57 -3.65 -2.02
CA ALA A 213 -15.81 -4.64 -0.98
C ALA A 213 -15.40 -4.18 0.43
N LEU A 214 -15.82 -2.97 0.82
CA LEU A 214 -15.49 -2.43 2.13
C LEU A 214 -16.07 -3.30 3.27
N ARG A 215 -15.31 -3.44 4.36
CA ARG A 215 -15.71 -4.22 5.55
C ARG A 215 -16.02 -5.69 5.18
N LYS A 216 -17.21 -6.20 5.54
CA LYS A 216 -17.67 -7.57 5.27
C LYS A 216 -18.89 -7.60 4.32
N ARG A 217 -19.06 -6.58 3.46
CA ARG A 217 -20.25 -6.44 2.61
C ARG A 217 -19.89 -6.64 1.14
N ILE A 218 -20.29 -7.77 0.58
CA ILE A 218 -20.24 -8.09 -0.85
C ILE A 218 -21.51 -8.83 -1.24
N SER A 219 -21.88 -8.74 -2.51
CA SER A 219 -23.02 -9.43 -3.11
C SER A 219 -22.60 -10.03 -4.46
N LYS A 220 -23.31 -11.07 -4.88
CA LYS A 220 -23.20 -11.67 -6.20
C LYS A 220 -24.61 -11.83 -6.81
N PRO A 221 -24.75 -11.90 -8.14
CA PRO A 221 -26.02 -12.24 -8.76
C PRO A 221 -26.54 -13.60 -8.28
N ALA A 222 -27.86 -13.76 -8.17
CA ALA A 222 -28.50 -14.94 -7.57
C ALA A 222 -28.17 -16.25 -8.31
N HIS A 223 -27.94 -16.20 -9.62
CA HIS A 223 -27.65 -17.36 -10.46
C HIS A 223 -26.18 -17.84 -10.38
N HIS A 224 -25.31 -17.11 -9.70
CA HIS A 224 -23.91 -17.50 -9.52
C HIS A 224 -23.69 -18.16 -8.16
N THR A 225 -22.82 -19.17 -8.07
CA THR A 225 -22.04 -19.48 -6.85
C THR A 225 -20.89 -18.48 -6.70
N TRP A 226 -20.28 -18.32 -5.52
CA TRP A 226 -19.09 -17.46 -5.37
C TRP A 226 -17.94 -17.92 -6.25
N ARG A 227 -17.76 -19.23 -6.44
CA ARG A 227 -16.79 -19.80 -7.38
C ARG A 227 -17.06 -19.34 -8.81
N SER A 228 -18.30 -19.52 -9.30
CA SER A 228 -18.65 -19.09 -10.66
C SER A 228 -18.57 -17.57 -10.84
N TYR A 229 -18.87 -16.80 -9.79
CA TYR A 229 -18.76 -15.34 -9.81
C TYR A 229 -17.29 -14.90 -9.85
N ALA A 230 -16.39 -15.57 -9.12
CA ALA A 230 -14.96 -15.32 -9.20
C ALA A 230 -14.44 -15.52 -10.63
N MET A 231 -14.85 -16.60 -11.30
CA MET A 231 -14.50 -16.84 -12.71
C MET A 231 -15.04 -15.73 -13.61
N PHE A 232 -16.33 -15.38 -13.48
CA PHE A 232 -16.93 -14.29 -14.23
C PHE A 232 -16.15 -12.98 -14.06
N LEU A 233 -15.80 -12.60 -12.82
CA LEU A 233 -15.01 -11.39 -12.55
C LEU A 233 -13.63 -11.43 -13.22
N LEU A 234 -12.96 -12.59 -13.24
CA LEU A 234 -11.67 -12.79 -13.91
C LEU A 234 -11.80 -12.73 -15.43
N ASP A 235 -12.93 -13.13 -16.00
CA ASP A 235 -13.16 -13.17 -17.44
C ASP A 235 -13.51 -11.79 -18.00
N VAL A 236 -14.16 -10.93 -17.21
CA VAL A 236 -14.55 -9.57 -17.64
C VAL A 236 -13.51 -8.49 -17.35
N MET A 237 -12.47 -8.78 -16.56
CA MET A 237 -11.40 -7.82 -16.26
C MET A 237 -10.27 -7.86 -17.31
N PRO A 238 -9.39 -6.84 -17.38
CA PRO A 238 -8.30 -6.81 -18.35
C PRO A 238 -7.39 -8.03 -18.26
N GLU A 239 -7.02 -8.62 -19.40
CA GLU A 239 -6.34 -9.92 -19.48
C GLU A 239 -5.08 -10.01 -18.60
N ARG A 240 -4.23 -8.98 -18.64
CA ARG A 240 -3.00 -8.91 -17.82
C ARG A 240 -3.32 -8.97 -16.32
N THR A 241 -4.34 -8.25 -15.88
CA THR A 241 -4.78 -8.18 -14.48
C THR A 241 -5.46 -9.49 -14.08
N ALA A 242 -6.29 -10.07 -14.96
CA ALA A 242 -6.92 -11.36 -14.76
C ALA A 242 -5.87 -12.46 -14.55
N GLU A 243 -4.87 -12.54 -15.42
CA GLU A 243 -3.82 -13.56 -15.36
C GLU A 243 -2.97 -13.43 -14.09
N HIS A 244 -2.69 -12.20 -13.67
CA HIS A 244 -2.07 -11.92 -12.38
C HIS A 244 -2.89 -12.50 -11.22
N TYR A 245 -4.19 -12.23 -11.17
CA TYR A 245 -5.06 -12.78 -10.13
C TYR A 245 -5.17 -14.31 -10.20
N ARG A 246 -5.34 -14.90 -11.39
CA ARG A 246 -5.40 -16.35 -11.57
C ARG A 246 -4.13 -17.03 -11.03
N ASN A 247 -2.94 -16.48 -11.31
CA ASN A 247 -1.68 -16.97 -10.76
C ASN A 247 -1.65 -16.97 -9.24
N LYS A 248 -2.13 -15.89 -8.61
CA LYS A 248 -2.19 -15.77 -7.14
C LYS A 248 -3.23 -16.69 -6.52
N ILE A 249 -4.42 -16.78 -7.12
CA ILE A 249 -5.49 -17.66 -6.65
C ILE A 249 -5.09 -19.12 -6.79
N ALA A 250 -4.39 -19.51 -7.86
CA ALA A 250 -3.90 -20.87 -8.00
C ALA A 250 -2.92 -21.27 -6.89
N VAL A 251 -2.03 -20.36 -6.49
CA VAL A 251 -1.15 -20.58 -5.31
C VAL A 251 -1.97 -20.72 -4.03
N TYR A 252 -2.99 -19.87 -3.85
CA TYR A 252 -3.90 -19.93 -2.71
C TYR A 252 -4.58 -21.30 -2.61
N LEU A 253 -5.22 -21.75 -3.70
CA LEU A 253 -5.92 -23.02 -3.78
C LEU A 253 -4.95 -24.19 -3.54
N ARG A 254 -3.78 -24.18 -4.19
CA ARG A 254 -2.75 -25.22 -4.01
C ARG A 254 -2.24 -25.30 -2.58
N TRP A 255 -2.14 -24.18 -1.87
CA TRP A 255 -1.69 -24.15 -0.48
C TRP A 255 -2.70 -24.79 0.47
N TYR A 256 -4.00 -24.62 0.20
CA TYR A 256 -5.09 -25.21 1.00
C TYR A 256 -5.38 -26.67 0.63
N GLN A 257 -5.11 -27.09 -0.62
CA GLN A 257 -5.14 -28.51 -1.02
C GLN A 257 -4.29 -29.39 -0.10
N THR A 258 -3.13 -28.90 0.34
CA THR A 258 -2.25 -29.65 1.25
C THR A 258 -2.57 -29.44 2.74
N ARG A 259 -3.64 -28.70 3.09
CA ARG A 259 -3.98 -28.28 4.46
C ARG A 259 -5.46 -28.41 4.81
N GLY A 260 -6.09 -29.49 4.34
CA GLY A 260 -7.44 -29.88 4.74
C GLY A 260 -8.54 -29.58 3.71
N PHE A 261 -8.19 -29.10 2.52
CA PHE A 261 -9.14 -28.90 1.41
C PHE A 261 -8.66 -29.62 0.14
N PRO A 262 -8.49 -30.95 0.16
CA PRO A 262 -7.82 -31.71 -0.91
C PRO A 262 -8.47 -31.53 -2.29
N ASP A 263 -9.79 -31.39 -2.34
CA ASP A 263 -10.55 -31.22 -3.58
C ASP A 263 -10.70 -29.73 -3.97
N ASP A 264 -11.35 -28.94 -3.14
CA ASP A 264 -11.54 -27.49 -3.32
C ASP A 264 -11.85 -26.81 -1.98
N ILE A 265 -11.73 -25.47 -1.94
CA ILE A 265 -12.17 -24.66 -0.81
C ILE A 265 -13.70 -24.41 -0.89
N PRO A 266 -14.40 -24.20 0.24
CA PRO A 266 -15.83 -23.94 0.25
C PRO A 266 -16.21 -22.65 -0.50
N ASP A 267 -17.45 -22.59 -0.99
CA ASP A 267 -17.98 -21.38 -1.64
C ASP A 267 -18.03 -20.20 -0.65
N GLU A 268 -18.42 -20.47 0.59
CA GLU A 268 -18.40 -19.55 1.72
C GLU A 268 -18.21 -20.28 3.06
N GLN A 269 -17.68 -19.57 4.06
CA GLN A 269 -17.56 -20.06 5.44
C GLN A 269 -17.93 -18.98 6.46
N GLU A 270 -18.22 -19.37 7.69
CA GLU A 270 -18.47 -18.40 8.75
C GLU A 270 -17.23 -17.49 8.96
N ASN A 271 -17.46 -16.18 9.02
CA ASN A 271 -16.42 -15.17 9.25
C ASN A 271 -15.27 -15.11 8.22
N ASP A 272 -15.43 -15.71 7.04
CA ASP A 272 -14.43 -15.73 5.95
C ASP A 272 -14.05 -14.35 5.38
N LEU A 273 -14.88 -13.32 5.59
CA LEU A 273 -14.58 -11.94 5.22
C LEU A 273 -13.84 -11.16 6.33
N GLY A 274 -13.53 -11.81 7.45
CA GLY A 274 -12.82 -11.23 8.60
C GLY A 274 -11.31 -11.03 8.37
N SER A 275 -10.63 -10.65 9.45
CA SER A 275 -9.17 -10.45 9.46
C SER A 275 -8.39 -11.76 9.40
N ARG A 276 -8.94 -12.85 9.94
CA ARG A 276 -8.37 -14.19 9.82
C ARG A 276 -8.49 -14.70 8.39
N ASP A 277 -7.49 -15.46 7.95
CA ASP A 277 -7.47 -16.11 6.65
C ASP A 277 -8.22 -17.44 6.70
N ILE A 278 -9.52 -17.37 6.43
CA ILE A 278 -10.41 -18.52 6.33
C ILE A 278 -10.72 -18.69 4.83
N PRO A 279 -10.41 -19.84 4.23
CA PRO A 279 -10.46 -20.00 2.78
C PRO A 279 -11.87 -20.11 2.23
N SER A 280 -12.25 -19.22 1.33
CA SER A 280 -13.48 -19.39 0.57
C SER A 280 -13.45 -18.67 -0.77
N TRP A 281 -14.28 -19.13 -1.70
CA TRP A 281 -14.50 -18.42 -2.95
C TRP A 281 -15.12 -17.04 -2.73
N ARG A 282 -15.93 -16.86 -1.68
CA ARG A 282 -16.42 -15.55 -1.23
C ARG A 282 -15.28 -14.59 -0.86
N ARG A 283 -14.23 -15.07 -0.19
CA ARG A 283 -13.02 -14.29 0.13
C ARG A 283 -12.20 -13.95 -1.12
N ILE A 284 -12.12 -14.87 -2.08
CA ILE A 284 -11.51 -14.59 -3.40
C ILE A 284 -12.29 -13.47 -4.12
N CYS A 285 -13.62 -13.56 -4.19
CA CYS A 285 -14.45 -12.50 -4.78
C CYS A 285 -14.23 -11.14 -4.10
N LYS A 286 -14.16 -11.11 -2.76
CA LYS A 286 -13.82 -9.89 -2.02
C LYS A 286 -12.48 -9.29 -2.46
N THR A 287 -11.48 -10.13 -2.70
CA THR A 287 -10.14 -9.70 -3.14
C THR A 287 -10.19 -9.05 -4.52
N LEU A 288 -10.92 -9.66 -5.47
CA LEU A 288 -11.10 -9.15 -6.82
C LEU A 288 -11.87 -7.82 -6.83
N ILE A 289 -13.03 -7.77 -6.17
CA ILE A 289 -13.89 -6.57 -6.09
C ILE A 289 -13.17 -5.42 -5.37
N LYS A 290 -12.31 -5.72 -4.40
CA LYS A 290 -11.53 -4.71 -3.69
C LYS A 290 -10.45 -4.06 -4.56
N ASN A 291 -10.12 -4.61 -5.74
CA ASN A 291 -8.90 -4.30 -6.48
C ASN A 291 -7.65 -4.46 -5.60
N ASP A 292 -7.63 -5.49 -4.76
CA ASP A 292 -6.46 -5.83 -3.95
C ASP A 292 -5.44 -6.52 -4.85
N PHE A 293 -4.73 -5.73 -5.66
CA PHE A 293 -3.84 -6.23 -6.70
C PHE A 293 -2.85 -7.24 -6.13
N TRP A 294 -2.19 -6.95 -5.01
CA TRP A 294 -1.23 -7.86 -4.40
C TRP A 294 -1.83 -9.02 -3.60
N CYS A 295 -3.16 -9.20 -3.63
CA CYS A 295 -3.88 -10.23 -2.88
C CYS A 295 -3.51 -10.27 -1.39
N ARG A 296 -3.34 -9.10 -0.75
CA ARG A 296 -3.03 -9.00 0.69
C ARG A 296 -4.09 -9.68 1.54
N THR A 297 -5.35 -9.61 1.09
CA THR A 297 -6.50 -10.27 1.71
C THR A 297 -6.37 -11.79 1.72
N LEU A 298 -5.64 -12.38 0.76
CA LEU A 298 -5.41 -13.82 0.70
C LEU A 298 -4.11 -14.24 1.42
N SER A 299 -3.34 -13.32 2.01
CA SER A 299 -2.05 -13.62 2.68
C SER A 299 -0.92 -14.12 1.76
N PHE A 300 -1.04 -13.99 0.43
CA PHE A 300 -0.01 -14.42 -0.56
C PHE A 300 0.60 -13.26 -1.37
N SER A 301 0.74 -12.09 -0.74
CA SER A 301 1.47 -10.98 -1.36
C SER A 301 2.93 -11.36 -1.61
N PRO A 302 3.52 -10.96 -2.76
CA PRO A 302 4.90 -11.30 -3.07
C PRO A 302 5.87 -10.58 -2.14
N ASN A 303 6.91 -11.28 -1.70
CA ASN A 303 7.95 -10.71 -0.84
C ASN A 303 9.00 -9.89 -1.62
N LYS A 304 9.08 -10.04 -2.95
CA LYS A 304 10.06 -9.36 -3.82
C LYS A 304 9.43 -9.01 -5.19
N PRO A 305 8.93 -7.78 -5.39
CA PRO A 305 8.37 -7.33 -6.68
C PRO A 305 9.40 -7.37 -7.83
N ARG A 306 10.70 -7.22 -7.53
CA ARG A 306 11.81 -7.19 -8.49
C ARG A 306 11.86 -8.33 -9.53
N HIS A 307 11.31 -9.51 -9.24
CA HIS A 307 11.32 -10.67 -10.16
C HIS A 307 9.92 -11.11 -10.59
N TYR A 308 8.96 -10.20 -10.50
CA TYR A 308 7.56 -10.58 -10.60
C TYR A 308 7.15 -11.10 -11.99
N GLU A 309 7.72 -10.57 -13.07
CA GLU A 309 7.44 -11.08 -14.43
C GLU A 309 7.92 -12.53 -14.63
N ARG A 310 9.13 -12.86 -14.16
CA ARG A 310 9.64 -14.24 -14.15
C ARG A 310 8.76 -15.16 -13.30
N TYR A 311 8.25 -14.64 -12.17
CA TYR A 311 7.30 -15.36 -11.35
C TYR A 311 5.98 -15.61 -12.10
N LEU A 312 5.43 -14.64 -12.81
CA LEU A 312 4.20 -14.80 -13.60
C LEU A 312 4.35 -15.88 -14.68
N GLN A 313 5.46 -15.87 -15.42
CA GLN A 313 5.74 -16.89 -16.45
C GLN A 313 5.78 -18.30 -15.85
N ARG A 314 6.58 -18.48 -14.78
CA ARG A 314 6.67 -19.75 -14.06
C ARG A 314 5.34 -20.20 -13.48
N MET A 315 4.53 -19.27 -12.99
CA MET A 315 3.22 -19.59 -12.42
C MET A 315 2.21 -20.02 -13.49
N LYS A 316 2.29 -19.44 -14.70
CA LYS A 316 1.47 -19.86 -15.84
C LYS A 316 1.74 -21.31 -16.24
N GLU A 317 3.00 -21.74 -16.24
CA GLU A 317 3.39 -23.14 -16.50
C GLU A 317 2.88 -24.06 -15.39
N ARG A 318 3.13 -23.70 -14.12
CA ARG A 318 2.70 -24.49 -12.95
C ARG A 318 1.18 -24.67 -12.85
N ARG A 319 0.41 -23.67 -13.24
CA ARG A 319 -1.07 -23.77 -13.27
C ARG A 319 -1.54 -24.87 -14.22
N LYS A 320 -0.91 -24.97 -15.39
CA LYS A 320 -1.19 -26.05 -16.34
C LYS A 320 -0.88 -27.42 -15.74
N GLU A 321 0.26 -27.56 -15.05
CA GLU A 321 0.63 -28.80 -14.36
C GLU A 321 -0.35 -29.16 -13.23
N TRP A 322 -0.88 -28.17 -12.52
CA TRP A 322 -1.81 -28.39 -11.41
C TRP A 322 -3.26 -28.59 -11.85
N GLY A 323 -3.62 -28.25 -13.09
CA GLY A 323 -5.01 -28.26 -13.56
C GLY A 323 -5.90 -27.27 -12.80
N ILE A 324 -5.33 -26.19 -12.26
CA ILE A 324 -6.04 -25.17 -11.49
C ILE A 324 -6.07 -23.86 -12.27
N LEU A 325 -7.28 -23.36 -12.52
CA LEU A 325 -7.57 -22.09 -13.19
C LEU A 325 -6.98 -22.01 -14.60
#